data_AF-A0A7J3U6M3-F1
#
_entry.id   AF-A0A7J3U6M3-F1
#
_cell.length_a   1.000
_cell.length_b   1.000
_cell.length_c   1.000
_cell.angle_alpha   90.00
_cell.angle_beta   90.00
_cell.angle_gamma   90.00
#
_symmetry.space_group_name_H-M   'P 1'
#
loop_
_entity.id
_entity.type
_entity.pdbx_description
1 polymer ?
#
loop_
_entity_poly.entity_id
_entity_poly.type
_entity_poly.pdbx_seq_one_letter_code
_entity_poly.pdbx_strand_id
1 'polypeptide(L)'
;MPRPLGVTILAALQIIGLISAIFSLMLVSGISGKLANLVEEIAGFPLIVFLAIYSMVLVPVSIVLAYGLLKGEEWARLASVWLQIAAVISSIMSFNLFGLIIPLIVIYYLRRPYVKRYFESERGVRISTKAVIAAVVIIMLLMNGYIALMTNPLHIYTRINKVSNERYYYGIWGNETQDIEIIFYRNDSFFIENSTDSYWGKWSTGSFPFILKLKWAEGTGEYTAFFTGGGTTIDLEKSKGPSGFFSSIELKKKSEV
;
A
#
# COMPACT_ATOMS: atom_id res chain seq x y z
N MET A 1 13.15 -43.85 -3.75
CA MET A 1 12.62 -44.11 -2.39
C MET A 1 11.17 -43.62 -2.34
N PRO A 2 10.28 -44.15 -1.47
CA PRO A 2 8.93 -43.59 -1.34
C PRO A 2 9.01 -42.13 -0.89
N ARG A 3 8.23 -41.26 -1.55
CA ARG A 3 8.26 -39.82 -1.28
C ARG A 3 7.73 -39.52 0.12
N PRO A 4 8.40 -38.66 0.92
CA PRO A 4 7.89 -38.27 2.22
C PRO A 4 6.56 -37.52 2.09
N LEU A 5 5.53 -37.95 2.82
CA LEU A 5 4.19 -37.34 2.80
C LEU A 5 4.22 -35.82 2.98
N GLY A 6 5.04 -35.30 3.89
CA GLY A 6 5.11 -33.85 4.11
C GLY A 6 5.78 -33.05 2.98
N VAL A 7 6.57 -33.68 2.09
CA VAL A 7 7.06 -33.01 0.86
C VAL A 7 5.92 -32.84 -0.13
N THR A 8 5.07 -33.87 -0.26
CA THR A 8 3.84 -33.80 -1.06
C THR A 8 2.88 -32.76 -0.51
N ILE A 9 2.69 -32.70 0.81
CA ILE A 9 1.88 -31.67 1.47
C ILE A 9 2.46 -30.28 1.22
N LEU A 10 3.79 -30.10 1.28
CA LEU A 10 4.41 -28.81 0.98
C LEU A 10 4.17 -28.37 -0.46
N ALA A 11 4.34 -29.29 -1.42
CA ALA A 11 4.08 -29.01 -2.82
C ALA A 11 2.60 -28.66 -3.04
N ALA A 12 1.68 -29.37 -2.38
CA ALA A 12 0.26 -29.05 -2.40
C ALA A 12 -0.03 -27.67 -1.78
N LEU A 13 0.61 -27.31 -0.67
CA LEU A 13 0.48 -25.98 -0.07
C LEU A 13 0.99 -24.87 -0.99
N GLN A 14 2.07 -25.10 -1.73
CA GLN A 14 2.55 -24.15 -2.74
C GLN A 14 1.54 -23.97 -3.89
N ILE A 15 0.89 -25.06 -4.32
CA ILE A 15 -0.17 -25.03 -5.32
C ILE A 15 -1.43 -24.32 -4.78
N ILE A 16 -1.80 -24.53 -3.52
CA ILE A 16 -2.91 -23.82 -2.88
C ILE A 16 -2.61 -22.33 -2.79
N GLY A 17 -1.38 -21.96 -2.40
CA GLY A 17 -0.93 -20.56 -2.37
C GLY A 17 -0.98 -19.93 -3.76
N LEU A 18 -0.60 -20.67 -4.80
CA LEU A 18 -0.73 -20.26 -6.20
C LEU A 18 -2.20 -20.00 -6.58
N ILE A 19 -3.10 -20.94 -6.28
CA ILE A 19 -4.53 -20.80 -6.56
C ILE A 19 -5.10 -19.57 -5.84
N SER A 20 -4.73 -19.38 -4.57
CA SER A 20 -5.14 -18.20 -3.80
C SER A 20 -4.64 -16.91 -4.44
N ALA A 21 -3.39 -16.84 -4.91
CA ALA A 21 -2.85 -15.66 -5.57
C ALA A 21 -3.58 -15.34 -6.88
N ILE A 22 -3.89 -16.36 -7.68
CA ILE A 22 -4.69 -16.21 -8.92
C ILE A 22 -6.11 -15.75 -8.58
N PHE A 23 -6.72 -16.29 -7.53
CA PHE A 23 -8.05 -15.88 -7.09
C PHE A 23 -8.06 -14.43 -6.58
N SER A 24 -7.04 -14.00 -5.85
CA SER A 24 -6.86 -12.60 -5.45
C SER A 24 -6.75 -11.67 -6.65
N LEU A 25 -6.02 -12.06 -7.71
CA LEU A 25 -5.96 -11.33 -8.98
C LEU A 25 -7.33 -11.22 -9.66
N MET A 26 -8.12 -12.30 -9.68
CA MET A 26 -9.47 -12.29 -10.24
C MET A 26 -10.42 -11.40 -9.45
N LEU A 27 -10.40 -11.47 -8.12
CA LEU A 27 -11.20 -10.58 -7.27
C LEU A 27 -10.85 -9.11 -7.52
N VAL A 28 -9.56 -8.80 -7.67
CA VAL A 28 -9.08 -7.46 -8.01
C VAL A 28 -9.59 -6.98 -9.37
N SER A 29 -9.70 -7.87 -10.37
CA SER A 29 -10.25 -7.50 -11.69
C SER A 29 -11.75 -7.19 -11.68
N GLY A 30 -12.49 -7.68 -10.68
CA GLY A 30 -13.92 -7.38 -10.47
C GLY A 30 -14.19 -6.10 -9.68
N ILE A 31 -13.15 -5.48 -9.11
CA ILE A 31 -13.27 -4.22 -8.38
C ILE A 31 -13.43 -3.08 -9.39
N SER A 32 -14.61 -2.44 -9.38
CA SER A 32 -14.87 -1.27 -10.22
C SER A 32 -13.85 -0.15 -9.96
N GLY A 33 -13.50 0.63 -11.00
CA GLY A 33 -12.49 1.68 -10.92
C GLY A 33 -12.71 2.71 -9.79
N LYS A 34 -13.95 2.91 -9.33
CA LYS A 34 -14.25 3.78 -8.18
C LYS A 34 -13.81 3.17 -6.84
N LEU A 35 -14.07 1.89 -6.64
CA LEU A 35 -13.67 1.18 -5.41
C LEU A 35 -12.16 0.95 -5.39
N ALA A 36 -11.55 0.71 -6.57
CA ALA A 36 -10.10 0.69 -6.75
C ALA A 36 -9.46 2.00 -6.26
N ASN A 37 -9.95 3.14 -6.73
CA ASN A 37 -9.41 4.45 -6.33
C ASN A 37 -9.55 4.72 -4.82
N LEU A 38 -10.68 4.36 -4.20
CA LEU A 38 -10.87 4.49 -2.75
C LEU A 38 -9.90 3.63 -1.95
N VAL A 39 -9.67 2.38 -2.38
CA VAL A 39 -8.72 1.48 -1.72
C VAL A 39 -7.28 1.99 -1.87
N GLU A 40 -6.92 2.52 -3.04
CA GLU A 40 -5.62 3.14 -3.25
C GLU A 40 -5.43 4.44 -2.45
N GLU A 41 -6.49 5.20 -2.23
CA GLU A 41 -6.52 6.42 -1.41
C GLU A 41 -6.32 6.09 0.08
N ILE A 42 -7.02 5.07 0.59
CA ILE A 42 -6.89 4.60 1.98
C ILE A 42 -5.54 3.93 2.23
N ALA A 43 -5.07 3.09 1.30
CA ALA A 43 -3.81 2.38 1.45
C ALA A 43 -2.59 3.30 1.23
N GLY A 44 -2.75 4.44 0.56
CA GLY A 44 -1.69 5.38 0.23
C GLY A 44 -0.76 4.92 -0.91
N PHE A 45 -1.02 3.78 -1.56
CA PHE A 45 -0.26 3.27 -2.70
C PHE A 45 -1.17 2.44 -3.62
N PRO A 46 -0.80 2.22 -4.90
CA PRO A 46 -1.63 1.46 -5.83
C PRO A 46 -1.65 -0.04 -5.50
N LEU A 47 -2.48 -0.40 -4.51
CA LEU A 47 -2.59 -1.74 -3.94
C LEU A 47 -2.90 -2.79 -5.02
N ILE A 48 -3.72 -2.44 -6.00
CA ILE A 48 -4.10 -3.33 -7.10
C ILE A 48 -2.90 -3.65 -7.98
N VAL A 49 -2.12 -2.64 -8.35
CA VAL A 49 -0.89 -2.80 -9.14
C VAL A 49 0.15 -3.58 -8.34
N PHE A 50 0.25 -3.32 -7.03
CA PHE A 50 1.12 -4.07 -6.13
C PHE A 50 0.76 -5.56 -6.08
N LEU A 51 -0.51 -5.89 -5.84
CA LEU A 51 -0.99 -7.29 -5.79
C LEU A 51 -0.81 -8.00 -7.15
N ALA A 52 -0.99 -7.28 -8.26
CA ALA A 52 -0.79 -7.83 -9.59
C ALA A 52 0.69 -8.17 -9.85
N ILE A 53 1.61 -7.26 -9.55
CA ILE A 53 3.06 -7.48 -9.71
C ILE A 53 3.55 -8.57 -8.76
N TYR A 54 3.11 -8.53 -7.50
CA TYR A 54 3.39 -9.55 -6.50
C TYR A 54 3.02 -10.94 -7.01
N SER A 55 1.81 -11.07 -7.54
CA SER A 55 1.30 -12.33 -8.07
C SER A 55 2.03 -12.77 -9.34
N MET A 56 2.36 -11.86 -10.26
CA MET A 56 3.15 -12.17 -11.46
C MET A 56 4.52 -12.78 -11.13
N VAL A 57 5.13 -12.40 -10.01
CA VAL A 57 6.44 -12.91 -9.58
C VAL A 57 6.30 -14.20 -8.77
N LEU A 58 5.35 -14.26 -7.84
CA LEU A 58 5.21 -15.43 -6.96
C LEU A 58 4.65 -16.66 -7.65
N VAL A 59 3.71 -16.49 -8.59
CA VAL A 59 3.11 -17.59 -9.36
C VAL A 59 4.18 -18.48 -10.01
N PRO A 60 5.10 -17.96 -10.84
CA PRO A 60 6.13 -18.79 -11.47
C PRO A 60 7.12 -19.36 -10.45
N VAL A 61 7.48 -18.61 -9.41
CA VAL A 61 8.37 -19.08 -8.34
C VAL A 61 7.78 -20.29 -7.60
N SER A 62 6.50 -20.22 -7.23
CA SER A 62 5.81 -21.32 -6.54
C SER A 62 5.68 -22.57 -7.41
N ILE A 63 5.45 -22.42 -8.72
CA ILE A 63 5.41 -23.54 -9.67
C ILE A 63 6.78 -24.21 -9.77
N VAL A 64 7.85 -23.43 -9.94
CA VAL A 64 9.23 -23.93 -10.03
C VAL A 64 9.62 -24.66 -8.75
N LEU A 65 9.26 -24.12 -7.58
CA LEU A 65 9.52 -24.76 -6.30
C LEU A 65 8.71 -26.03 -6.08
N ALA A 66 7.42 -26.02 -6.39
CA ALA A 66 6.58 -27.21 -6.29
C ALA A 66 7.14 -28.33 -7.17
N TYR A 67 7.53 -28.01 -8.41
CA TYR A 67 8.17 -28.97 -9.32
C TYR A 67 9.49 -29.51 -8.76
N GLY A 68 10.37 -28.64 -8.26
CA GLY A 68 11.64 -29.04 -7.67
C GLY A 68 11.47 -29.89 -6.41
N LEU A 69 10.48 -29.59 -5.57
CA LEU A 69 10.14 -30.39 -4.38
C LEU A 69 9.62 -31.78 -4.76
N LEU A 70 8.76 -31.86 -5.78
CA LEU A 70 8.19 -33.12 -6.25
C LEU A 70 9.21 -34.04 -6.93
N LYS A 71 10.27 -33.45 -7.51
CA LYS A 71 11.40 -34.16 -8.11
C LYS A 71 12.50 -34.54 -7.11
N GLY A 72 12.39 -34.13 -5.85
CA GLY A 72 13.41 -34.43 -4.85
C GLY A 72 14.69 -33.62 -5.05
N GLU A 73 14.62 -32.43 -5.65
CA GLU A 73 15.81 -31.60 -5.86
C GLU A 73 16.25 -30.87 -4.58
N GLU A 74 17.53 -31.00 -4.22
CA GLU A 74 18.06 -30.37 -2.99
C GLU A 74 17.97 -28.83 -3.02
N TRP A 75 18.08 -28.21 -4.19
CA TRP A 75 17.95 -26.76 -4.32
C TRP A 75 16.54 -26.28 -3.95
N ALA A 76 15.50 -27.06 -4.26
CA ALA A 76 14.12 -26.70 -3.97
C ALA A 76 13.82 -26.77 -2.47
N ARG A 77 14.42 -27.75 -1.78
CA ARG A 77 14.41 -27.82 -0.32
C ARG A 77 15.03 -26.57 0.30
N LEU A 78 16.22 -26.17 -0.14
CA LEU A 78 16.93 -25.02 0.43
C LEU A 78 16.21 -23.70 0.12
N ALA A 79 15.74 -23.51 -1.11
CA ALA A 79 14.96 -22.34 -1.48
C ALA A 79 13.66 -22.23 -0.68
N SER A 80 12.99 -23.36 -0.43
CA SER A 80 11.80 -23.40 0.44
C SER A 80 12.12 -22.97 1.87
N VAL A 81 13.24 -23.43 2.44
CA VAL A 81 13.69 -22.98 3.78
C VAL A 81 13.93 -21.47 3.81
N TRP A 82 14.60 -20.91 2.80
CA TRP A 82 14.84 -19.46 2.72
C TRP A 82 13.55 -18.65 2.62
N LEU A 83 12.59 -19.10 1.82
CA LEU A 83 11.27 -18.46 1.74
C LEU A 83 10.54 -18.48 3.09
N GLN A 84 10.60 -19.60 3.82
CA GLN A 84 9.99 -19.66 5.15
C GLN A 84 10.70 -18.75 6.16
N ILE A 85 12.02 -18.61 6.08
CA ILE A 85 12.76 -17.66 6.93
C ILE A 85 12.29 -16.23 6.65
N ALA A 86 12.11 -15.85 5.39
CA ALA A 86 11.58 -14.53 5.06
C ALA A 86 10.13 -14.35 5.50
N ALA A 87 9.30 -15.39 5.41
CA ALA A 87 7.94 -15.37 5.95
C ALA A 87 7.92 -15.17 7.46
N VAL A 88 8.87 -15.77 8.20
CA VAL A 88 9.09 -15.54 9.63
C VAL A 88 9.47 -14.08 9.89
N ILE A 89 10.47 -13.55 9.18
CA ILE A 89 10.90 -12.14 9.34
C ILE A 89 9.73 -11.19 9.07
N SER A 90 9.00 -11.41 7.98
CA SER A 90 7.82 -10.61 7.63
C SER A 90 6.75 -10.67 8.73
N SER A 91 6.43 -11.85 9.24
CA SER A 91 5.44 -12.03 10.31
C SER A 91 5.85 -11.35 11.62
N ILE A 92 7.15 -11.34 11.96
CA ILE A 92 7.70 -10.59 13.11
C ILE A 92 7.52 -9.09 12.89
N MET A 93 7.91 -8.57 11.72
CA MET A 93 7.78 -7.14 11.41
C MET A 93 6.32 -6.66 11.40
N SER A 94 5.39 -7.53 11.02
CA SER A 94 3.96 -7.25 11.02
C SER A 94 3.25 -7.58 12.35
N PHE A 95 3.98 -7.97 13.40
CA PHE A 95 3.41 -8.40 14.68
C PHE A 95 2.35 -9.51 14.57
N ASN A 96 2.41 -10.32 13.52
CA ASN A 96 1.47 -11.42 13.27
C ASN A 96 1.99 -12.73 13.89
N LEU A 97 1.73 -12.91 15.18
CA LEU A 97 2.22 -14.06 15.95
C LEU A 97 1.65 -15.40 15.42
N PHE A 98 0.41 -15.43 14.94
CA PHE A 98 -0.19 -16.64 14.36
C PHE A 98 0.47 -17.02 13.02
N GLY A 99 0.91 -16.02 12.26
CA GLY A 99 1.63 -16.19 10.99
C GLY A 99 2.99 -16.88 11.13
N LEU A 100 3.54 -16.99 12.34
CA LEU A 100 4.83 -17.63 12.60
C LEU A 100 4.78 -19.16 12.68
N ILE A 101 3.62 -19.71 13.05
CA ILE A 101 3.49 -21.13 13.41
C ILE A 101 3.78 -22.02 12.19
N ILE A 102 3.15 -21.72 11.05
CA ILE A 102 3.27 -22.53 9.83
C ILE A 102 4.72 -22.48 9.28
N PRO A 103 5.36 -21.30 9.08
CA PRO A 103 6.73 -21.24 8.60
C PRO A 103 7.73 -21.99 9.47
N LEU A 104 7.60 -21.90 10.80
CA LEU A 104 8.48 -22.59 11.74
C LEU A 104 8.35 -24.11 11.64
N ILE A 105 7.11 -24.63 11.56
CA ILE A 105 6.84 -26.06 11.38
C ILE A 105 7.45 -26.56 10.06
N VAL A 106 7.32 -25.80 8.98
CA VAL A 106 7.87 -26.16 7.67
C VAL A 106 9.41 -26.20 7.69
N ILE A 107 10.06 -25.21 8.30
CA ILE A 107 11.53 -25.20 8.44
C ILE A 107 12.00 -26.42 9.22
N TYR A 108 11.35 -26.71 10.35
CA TYR A 108 11.66 -27.87 11.18
C TYR A 108 11.52 -29.18 10.39
N TYR A 109 10.42 -29.32 9.64
CA TYR A 109 10.15 -30.51 8.84
C TYR A 109 11.19 -30.73 7.73
N LEU A 110 11.54 -29.69 6.97
CA LEU A 110 12.51 -29.77 5.86
C LEU A 110 13.95 -30.04 6.33
N ARG A 111 14.24 -29.78 7.62
CA ARG A 111 15.53 -30.10 8.25
C ARG A 111 15.63 -31.52 8.80
N ARG A 112 14.52 -32.28 8.89
CA ARG A 112 14.57 -33.64 9.43
C ARG A 112 15.47 -34.55 8.56
N PRO A 113 16.26 -35.44 9.19
CA PRO A 113 17.21 -36.30 8.48
C PRO A 113 16.53 -37.26 7.49
N TYR A 114 15.33 -37.75 7.81
CA TYR A 114 14.53 -38.57 6.89
C TYR A 114 14.18 -37.84 5.58
N VAL A 115 13.80 -36.56 5.70
CA VAL A 115 13.45 -35.72 4.55
C VAL A 115 14.71 -35.36 3.77
N LYS A 116 15.82 -35.03 4.45
CA LYS A 116 17.10 -34.72 3.81
C LYS A 116 17.60 -35.84 2.87
N ARG A 117 17.48 -37.10 3.30
CA ARG A 117 17.91 -38.27 2.51
C ARG A 117 17.14 -38.43 1.20
N TYR A 118 15.85 -38.06 1.18
CA TYR A 118 15.05 -38.07 -0.06
C TYR A 118 15.69 -37.15 -1.11
N PHE A 119 16.04 -35.93 -0.71
CA PHE A 119 16.64 -34.92 -1.58
C PHE A 119 18.11 -35.19 -1.97
N GLU A 120 18.85 -35.94 -1.15
CA GLU A 120 20.23 -36.34 -1.46
C GLU A 120 20.29 -37.52 -2.47
N SER A 121 19.22 -38.31 -2.57
CA SER A 121 19.16 -39.52 -3.41
C SER A 121 18.78 -39.26 -4.87
N GLU A 122 18.08 -38.16 -5.16
CA GLU A 122 17.58 -37.79 -6.48
C GLU A 122 18.42 -36.62 -7.02
N ARG A 123 19.59 -36.91 -7.60
CA ARG A 123 20.47 -35.89 -8.22
C ARG A 123 19.98 -35.55 -9.64
N GLY A 124 19.17 -34.50 -9.80
CA GLY A 124 18.58 -34.14 -11.10
C GLY A 124 18.62 -32.63 -11.43
N VAL A 125 19.82 -32.15 -11.78
CA VAL A 125 20.18 -30.80 -12.29
C VAL A 125 21.01 -30.00 -11.27
N ARG A 126 22.30 -29.81 -11.58
CA ARG A 126 23.25 -28.98 -10.83
C ARG A 126 23.00 -27.48 -11.11
N ILE A 127 21.84 -26.95 -10.77
CA ILE A 127 21.77 -25.48 -10.57
C ILE A 127 22.59 -25.23 -9.30
N SER A 128 23.63 -24.40 -9.41
CA SER A 128 24.45 -24.03 -8.26
C SER A 128 23.53 -23.53 -7.15
N THR A 129 23.57 -24.17 -5.98
CA THR A 129 22.76 -23.78 -4.81
C THR A 129 22.91 -22.29 -4.51
N LYS A 130 24.11 -21.74 -4.77
CA LYS A 130 24.41 -20.31 -4.64
C LYS A 130 23.62 -19.45 -5.64
N ALA A 131 23.40 -19.93 -6.86
CA ALA A 131 22.64 -19.22 -7.89
C ALA A 131 21.14 -19.17 -7.56
N VAL A 132 20.57 -20.24 -6.98
CA VAL A 132 19.16 -20.24 -6.54
C VAL A 132 18.97 -19.33 -5.34
N ILE A 133 19.86 -19.42 -4.35
CA ILE A 133 19.82 -18.52 -3.18
C ILE A 133 19.96 -17.07 -3.65
N ALA A 134 20.90 -16.79 -4.56
CA ALA A 134 21.06 -15.47 -5.15
C ALA A 134 19.79 -15.02 -5.88
N ALA A 135 19.14 -15.88 -6.67
CA ALA A 135 17.90 -15.54 -7.36
C ALA A 135 16.76 -15.22 -6.40
N VAL A 136 16.57 -16.02 -5.35
CA VAL A 136 15.54 -15.77 -4.31
C VAL A 136 15.83 -14.47 -3.56
N VAL A 137 17.09 -14.23 -3.18
CA VAL A 137 17.52 -13.00 -2.50
C VAL A 137 17.37 -11.78 -3.41
N ILE A 138 17.73 -11.88 -4.69
CA ILE A 138 17.54 -10.81 -5.68
C ILE A 138 16.05 -10.51 -5.85
N ILE A 139 15.21 -11.54 -5.99
CA ILE A 139 13.75 -11.36 -6.08
C ILE A 139 13.21 -10.69 -4.82
N MET A 140 13.67 -11.09 -3.64
CA MET A 140 13.30 -10.45 -2.38
C MET A 140 13.77 -9.00 -2.27
N LEU A 141 15.00 -8.70 -2.69
CA LEU A 141 15.54 -7.35 -2.68
C LEU A 141 14.80 -6.45 -3.68
N LEU A 142 14.46 -6.97 -4.87
CA LEU A 142 13.65 -6.26 -5.84
C LEU A 142 12.23 -6.02 -5.32
N MET A 143 11.61 -7.00 -4.66
CA MET A 143 10.30 -6.85 -4.05
C MET A 143 10.31 -5.85 -2.89
N ASN A 144 11.27 -5.97 -1.97
CA ASN A 144 11.40 -5.05 -0.84
C ASN A 144 11.80 -3.65 -1.30
N GLY A 145 12.64 -3.54 -2.32
CA GLY A 145 12.98 -2.28 -2.97
C GLY A 145 11.77 -1.65 -3.65
N TYR A 146 10.95 -2.44 -4.35
CA TYR A 146 9.70 -1.98 -4.93
C TYR A 146 8.71 -1.53 -3.87
N ILE A 147 8.53 -2.31 -2.79
CA ILE A 147 7.72 -1.90 -1.62
C ILE A 147 8.25 -0.59 -1.09
N ALA A 148 9.54 -0.51 -0.74
CA ALA A 148 10.15 0.69 -0.19
C ALA A 148 10.08 1.92 -1.12
N LEU A 149 10.11 1.72 -2.44
CA LEU A 149 9.97 2.78 -3.44
C LEU A 149 8.51 3.25 -3.57
N MET A 150 7.54 2.33 -3.52
CA MET A 150 6.12 2.62 -3.66
C MET A 150 5.48 3.12 -2.37
N THR A 151 5.96 2.65 -1.22
CA THR A 151 5.66 3.20 0.11
C THR A 151 6.59 4.35 0.46
N ASN A 152 7.52 4.73 -0.43
CA ASN A 152 8.37 5.88 -0.22
C ASN A 152 7.45 7.12 -0.12
N PRO A 153 7.54 7.91 0.96
CA PRO A 153 6.75 9.13 1.08
C PRO A 153 6.92 10.06 -0.13
N LEU A 154 8.05 9.99 -0.87
CA LEU A 154 8.30 10.76 -2.09
C LEU A 154 7.45 10.33 -3.31
N HIS A 155 7.06 9.05 -3.43
CA HIS A 155 6.23 8.58 -4.54
C HIS A 155 4.73 8.79 -4.25
N ILE A 156 4.36 8.67 -2.98
CA ILE A 156 3.10 9.17 -2.43
C ILE A 156 2.98 10.68 -2.71
N TYR A 157 4.07 11.44 -2.53
CA TYR A 157 4.18 12.88 -2.82
C TYR A 157 3.80 13.26 -4.28
N THR A 158 4.23 12.48 -5.28
CA THR A 158 3.93 12.79 -6.69
C THR A 158 2.50 12.43 -7.09
N ARG A 159 1.86 11.45 -6.42
CA ARG A 159 0.45 11.10 -6.63
C ARG A 159 -0.50 12.03 -5.86
N ILE A 160 -0.10 12.47 -4.68
CA ILE A 160 -0.78 13.53 -3.91
C ILE A 160 -0.70 14.89 -4.63
N ASN A 161 0.33 15.14 -5.44
CA ASN A 161 0.37 16.30 -6.34
C ASN A 161 -0.75 16.31 -7.42
N LYS A 162 -1.57 15.26 -7.56
CA LYS A 162 -2.84 15.34 -8.32
C LYS A 162 -4.00 15.91 -7.49
N VAL A 163 -3.89 15.92 -6.16
CA VAL A 163 -4.83 16.56 -5.21
C VAL A 163 -4.46 18.04 -4.97
N SER A 164 -3.30 18.50 -5.43
CA SER A 164 -2.93 19.93 -5.45
C SER A 164 -3.48 20.70 -6.66
N ASN A 165 -4.54 20.20 -7.30
CA ASN A 165 -5.20 20.95 -8.36
C ASN A 165 -6.10 21.98 -7.67
N GLU A 166 -5.75 23.27 -7.79
CA GLU A 166 -6.54 24.41 -7.27
C GLU A 166 -8.03 24.30 -7.62
N ARG A 167 -8.35 23.59 -8.70
CA ARG A 167 -9.71 23.21 -9.10
C ARG A 167 -10.54 22.54 -8.01
N TYR A 168 -9.93 21.80 -7.09
CA TYR A 168 -10.67 21.16 -6.01
C TYR A 168 -11.19 22.16 -4.99
N TYR A 169 -10.53 23.31 -4.81
CA TYR A 169 -10.99 24.33 -3.87
C TYR A 169 -12.18 25.11 -4.42
N TYR A 170 -12.29 25.31 -5.73
CA TYR A 170 -13.35 26.13 -6.32
C TYR A 170 -14.75 25.60 -5.98
N GLY A 171 -15.60 26.51 -5.51
CA GLY A 171 -16.96 26.20 -5.11
C GLY A 171 -17.35 26.81 -3.76
N ILE A 172 -18.56 26.46 -3.34
CA ILE A 172 -19.13 26.83 -2.05
C ILE A 172 -18.95 25.65 -1.09
N TRP A 173 -18.42 25.93 0.09
CA TRP A 173 -18.09 24.98 1.15
C TRP A 173 -18.78 25.41 2.43
N GLY A 174 -19.52 24.51 3.07
CA GLY A 174 -20.27 24.85 4.29
C GLY A 174 -20.03 23.86 5.42
N ASN A 175 -20.07 24.37 6.65
CA ASN A 175 -20.20 23.59 7.87
C ASN A 175 -21.47 24.03 8.61
N GLU A 176 -22.44 23.13 8.73
CA GLU A 176 -23.73 23.41 9.38
C GLU A 176 -23.62 23.51 10.91
N THR A 177 -22.57 22.93 11.51
CA THR A 177 -22.39 22.88 12.97
C THR A 177 -21.80 24.17 13.52
N GLN A 178 -20.88 24.78 12.78
CA GLN A 178 -20.21 26.04 13.13
C GLN A 178 -20.82 27.24 12.39
N ASP A 179 -21.82 27.00 11.53
CA ASP A 179 -22.48 28.01 10.69
C ASP A 179 -21.47 28.86 9.92
N ILE A 180 -20.55 28.18 9.23
CA ILE A 180 -19.48 28.80 8.43
C ILE A 180 -19.66 28.40 6.97
N GLU A 181 -19.59 29.38 6.08
CA GLU A 181 -19.55 29.18 4.63
C GLU A 181 -18.30 29.83 4.03
N ILE A 182 -17.61 29.10 3.15
CA ILE A 182 -16.43 29.56 2.44
C ILE A 182 -16.64 29.37 0.94
N ILE A 183 -16.42 30.43 0.16
CA ILE A 183 -16.49 30.42 -1.29
C ILE A 183 -15.09 30.69 -1.85
N PHE A 184 -14.56 29.74 -2.62
CA PHE A 184 -13.30 29.94 -3.35
C PHE A 184 -13.58 30.24 -4.81
N TYR A 185 -13.12 31.40 -5.28
CA TYR A 185 -13.25 31.84 -6.66
C TYR A 185 -12.02 31.51 -7.49
N ARG A 186 -12.20 31.45 -8.81
CA ARG A 186 -11.15 31.14 -9.81
C ARG A 186 -10.08 32.21 -10.01
N ASN A 187 -10.29 33.40 -9.47
CA ASN A 187 -9.40 34.56 -9.53
C ASN A 187 -8.59 34.74 -8.23
N ASP A 188 -8.39 33.64 -7.49
CA ASP A 188 -7.67 33.57 -6.23
C ASP A 188 -8.26 34.43 -5.10
N SER A 189 -9.51 34.92 -5.23
CA SER A 189 -10.24 35.47 -4.09
C SER A 189 -11.05 34.40 -3.38
N PHE A 190 -11.27 34.60 -2.08
CA PHE A 190 -12.23 33.83 -1.32
C PHE A 190 -13.11 34.76 -0.50
N PHE A 191 -14.30 34.27 -0.20
CA PHE A 191 -15.23 34.88 0.73
C PHE A 191 -15.51 33.88 1.84
N ILE A 192 -15.55 34.34 3.08
CA ILE A 192 -15.91 33.53 4.23
C ILE A 192 -16.90 34.31 5.09
N GLU A 193 -17.96 33.64 5.51
CA GLU A 193 -18.95 34.19 6.43
C GLU A 193 -19.30 33.20 7.51
N ASN A 194 -19.66 33.73 8.67
CA ASN A 194 -20.36 33.02 9.72
C ASN A 194 -21.60 33.84 10.16
N SER A 195 -22.31 33.37 11.19
CA SER A 195 -23.48 34.08 11.74
C SER A 195 -23.25 35.54 12.18
N THR A 196 -22.01 35.97 12.44
CA THR A 196 -21.69 37.28 13.03
C THR A 196 -20.86 38.19 12.15
N ASP A 197 -20.01 37.61 11.30
CA ASP A 197 -18.95 38.30 10.59
C ASP A 197 -18.75 37.74 9.18
N SER A 198 -18.30 38.60 8.27
CA SER A 198 -17.96 38.22 6.89
C SER A 198 -16.68 38.88 6.44
N TYR A 199 -15.87 38.15 5.67
CA TYR A 199 -14.54 38.60 5.27
C TYR A 199 -14.24 38.19 3.83
N TRP A 200 -13.53 39.10 3.16
CA TRP A 200 -13.00 38.92 1.82
C TRP A 200 -11.49 38.86 1.86
N GLY A 201 -10.91 37.98 1.05
CA GLY A 201 -9.47 37.83 1.00
C GLY A 201 -8.94 37.22 -0.28
N LYS A 202 -7.63 37.00 -0.28
CA LYS A 202 -6.92 36.26 -1.32
C LYS A 202 -6.45 34.93 -0.77
N TRP A 203 -6.56 33.88 -1.56
CA TRP A 203 -6.05 32.58 -1.19
C TRP A 203 -4.95 32.15 -2.15
N SER A 204 -4.09 31.25 -1.69
CA SER A 204 -3.04 30.65 -2.52
C SER A 204 -2.64 29.30 -1.94
N THR A 205 -2.02 28.45 -2.75
CA THR A 205 -1.48 27.17 -2.31
C THR A 205 0.04 27.24 -2.17
N GLY A 206 0.59 26.57 -1.15
CA GLY A 206 2.03 26.53 -0.87
C GLY A 206 2.78 25.37 -1.55
N SER A 207 4.11 25.45 -1.59
CA SER A 207 5.03 24.48 -2.21
C SER A 207 5.15 23.12 -1.49
N PHE A 208 4.45 22.95 -0.36
CA PHE A 208 4.32 21.68 0.37
C PHE A 208 2.84 21.29 0.32
N PRO A 209 2.49 20.06 -0.10
CA PRO A 209 1.10 19.70 -0.38
C PRO A 209 0.29 19.92 0.89
N PHE A 210 -0.96 20.35 0.73
CA PHE A 210 -1.93 20.63 1.79
C PHE A 210 -1.85 22.01 2.44
N ILE A 211 -0.92 22.91 2.15
CA ILE A 211 -0.97 24.26 2.77
C ILE A 211 -1.85 25.21 1.94
N LEU A 212 -3.04 25.49 2.45
CA LEU A 212 -3.92 26.58 2.02
C LEU A 212 -3.56 27.85 2.80
N LYS A 213 -3.18 28.91 2.09
CA LYS A 213 -2.94 30.22 2.70
C LYS A 213 -4.14 31.13 2.45
N LEU A 214 -4.74 31.61 3.52
CA LEU A 214 -5.84 32.56 3.48
C LEU A 214 -5.31 33.92 3.97
N LYS A 215 -5.28 34.90 3.09
CA LYS A 215 -4.83 36.27 3.38
C LYS A 215 -6.03 37.20 3.50
N TRP A 216 -6.20 37.79 4.67
CA TRP A 216 -7.21 38.80 4.99
C TRP A 216 -6.53 40.06 5.56
N ALA A 217 -7.32 41.09 5.92
CA ALA A 217 -6.80 42.39 6.34
C ALA A 217 -5.87 42.32 7.57
N GLU A 218 -6.18 41.44 8.52
CA GLU A 218 -5.47 41.26 9.79
C GLU A 218 -4.22 40.36 9.69
N GLY A 219 -4.00 39.70 8.55
CA GLY A 219 -2.84 38.85 8.32
C GLY A 219 -3.13 37.64 7.45
N THR A 220 -2.20 36.68 7.47
CA THR A 220 -2.29 35.44 6.69
C THR A 220 -2.38 34.24 7.62
N GLY A 221 -3.47 33.49 7.54
CA GLY A 221 -3.60 32.17 8.15
C GLY A 221 -3.13 31.07 7.20
N GLU A 222 -2.32 30.14 7.71
CA GLU A 222 -1.91 28.94 6.98
C GLU A 222 -2.66 27.73 7.55
N TYR A 223 -3.32 26.97 6.67
CA TYR A 223 -4.14 25.82 7.01
C TYR A 223 -3.66 24.59 6.27
N THR A 224 -3.61 23.47 6.95
CA THR A 224 -3.45 22.15 6.35
C THR A 224 -4.81 21.67 5.87
N ALA A 225 -4.93 21.38 4.59
CA ALA A 225 -6.16 21.00 3.90
C ALA A 225 -6.13 19.53 3.50
N PHE A 226 -7.05 18.73 4.03
CA PHE A 226 -7.23 17.33 3.67
C PHE A 226 -8.55 17.15 2.95
N PHE A 227 -8.51 16.59 1.74
CA PHE A 227 -9.73 16.30 0.99
C PHE A 227 -10.14 14.85 1.21
N THR A 228 -11.43 14.64 1.48
CA THR A 228 -12.03 13.31 1.64
C THR A 228 -13.29 13.19 0.79
N GLY A 229 -13.82 11.96 0.65
CA GLY A 229 -15.06 11.71 -0.09
C GLY A 229 -14.98 12.05 -1.58
N GLY A 230 -13.81 11.87 -2.22
CA GLY A 230 -13.61 12.18 -3.64
C GLY A 230 -13.57 13.68 -3.97
N GLY A 231 -13.21 14.54 -3.00
CA GLY A 231 -13.15 15.99 -3.17
C GLY A 231 -14.45 16.72 -2.84
N THR A 232 -15.35 16.06 -2.11
CA THR A 232 -16.64 16.63 -1.67
C THR A 232 -16.60 17.11 -0.21
N THR A 233 -15.58 16.73 0.54
CA THR A 233 -15.35 17.18 1.93
C THR A 233 -13.91 17.66 2.06
N ILE A 234 -13.67 18.73 2.80
CA ILE A 234 -12.35 19.29 3.09
C ILE A 234 -12.21 19.57 4.59
N ASP A 235 -11.17 19.00 5.20
CA ASP A 235 -10.78 19.29 6.57
C ASP A 235 -9.66 20.32 6.55
N LEU A 236 -9.90 21.48 7.19
CA LEU A 236 -8.93 22.55 7.33
C LEU A 236 -8.47 22.61 8.78
N GLU A 237 -7.19 22.36 9.02
CA GLU A 237 -6.55 22.47 10.33
C GLU A 237 -5.53 23.60 10.33
N LYS A 238 -5.61 24.51 11.30
CA LYS A 238 -4.72 25.65 11.37
C LYS A 238 -3.28 25.21 11.67
N SER A 239 -2.36 25.59 10.80
CA SER A 239 -0.93 25.38 10.98
C SER A 239 -0.26 26.59 11.63
N LYS A 240 -0.41 27.79 11.05
CA LYS A 240 0.30 29.01 11.48
C LYS A 240 -0.49 30.29 11.20
N GLY A 241 -0.07 31.39 11.81
CA GLY A 241 -0.61 32.74 11.58
C GLY A 241 -1.83 33.10 12.44
N PRO A 242 -2.34 34.33 12.35
CA PRO A 242 -3.64 34.67 12.93
C PRO A 242 -4.73 33.78 12.29
N SER A 243 -5.77 33.42 13.06
CA SER A 243 -7.00 32.84 12.53
C SER A 243 -8.15 33.69 13.04
N GLY A 244 -8.92 34.27 12.12
CA GLY A 244 -10.10 35.07 12.47
C GLY A 244 -11.37 34.25 12.69
N PHE A 245 -11.42 32.99 12.21
CA PHE A 245 -12.69 32.24 12.11
C PHE A 245 -12.70 30.86 12.75
N PHE A 246 -11.65 30.05 12.58
CA PHE A 246 -11.61 28.67 13.08
C PHE A 246 -10.18 28.15 13.27
N SER A 247 -9.98 27.28 14.25
CA SER A 247 -8.73 26.53 14.43
C SER A 247 -8.73 25.20 13.68
N SER A 248 -9.89 24.57 13.54
CA SER A 248 -10.12 23.36 12.76
C SER A 248 -11.58 23.34 12.31
N ILE A 249 -11.84 22.91 11.08
CA ILE A 249 -13.18 22.80 10.50
C ILE A 249 -13.22 21.72 9.42
N GLU A 250 -14.30 20.95 9.40
CA GLU A 250 -14.69 20.07 8.29
C GLU A 250 -15.73 20.79 7.44
N LEU A 251 -15.51 20.97 6.14
CA LEU A 251 -16.46 21.63 5.24
C LEU A 251 -16.93 20.66 4.17
N LYS A 252 -18.22 20.71 3.84
CA LYS A 252 -18.83 19.94 2.76
C LYS A 252 -19.10 20.82 1.56
N LYS A 253 -18.82 20.31 0.35
CA LYS A 253 -19.03 21.01 -0.90
C LYS A 253 -20.53 21.11 -1.18
N LYS A 254 -21.05 22.34 -1.23
CA LYS A 254 -22.45 22.66 -1.55
C LYS A 254 -22.67 22.81 -3.05
N SER A 255 -21.75 23.47 -3.76
CA SER A 255 -21.83 23.70 -5.21
C SER A 255 -20.48 24.04 -5.84
N GLU A 256 -20.40 23.99 -7.17
CA GLU A 256 -19.25 24.50 -7.95
C GLU A 256 -19.51 25.93 -8.43
N VAL A 257 -18.45 26.74 -8.52
CA VAL A 257 -18.47 28.16 -8.94
C VAL A 257 -17.53 28.40 -10.13
#